data_AF-A0A1J5P0D9-F1
#
_entry.id   AF-A0A1J5P0D9-F1
#
_cell.length_a   1.000
_cell.length_b   1.000
_cell.length_c   1.000
_cell.angle_alpha   90.00
_cell.angle_beta   90.00
_cell.angle_gamma   90.00
#
_symmetry.space_group_name_H-M   'P 1'
#
loop_
_entity.id
_entity.type
_entity.pdbx_description
1 polymer ?
#
loop_
_entity_poly.entity_id
_entity_poly.type
_entity_poly.pdbx_seq_one_letter_code
_entity_poly.pdbx_strand_id
1 'polypeptide(L)'
;MPAPDLPGWVAAWSGPPQWQGVSLVPRADLPVLFAAVEHRAWVAQLLAFLHGSRSGAPVLDGRLCQFGRWLGGAGASHLTRLAALGDGTGADQLTGLHQQLHDLALHLVGLKTGGQTQALQTQLPRLTELRDAVLAQLGLLLGEPALV
;
A
#
# COMPACT_ATOMS: atom_id res chain seq x y z
N MET A 1 -32.09 16.64 1.02
CA MET A 1 -32.05 18.11 1.01
C MET A 1 -32.80 18.59 -0.24
N PRO A 2 -33.87 19.37 -0.11
CA PRO A 2 -34.59 19.94 -1.25
C PRO A 2 -33.78 21.10 -1.89
N ALA A 3 -34.04 21.36 -3.17
CA ALA A 3 -33.27 22.33 -3.97
C ALA A 3 -33.15 23.76 -3.38
N PRO A 4 -34.17 24.32 -2.69
CA PRO A 4 -34.06 25.67 -2.10
C PRO A 4 -33.03 25.79 -0.99
N ASP A 5 -32.69 24.68 -0.31
CA ASP A 5 -31.76 24.69 0.83
C ASP A 5 -30.29 24.60 0.39
N LEU A 6 -30.05 24.34 -0.91
CA LEU A 6 -28.73 24.10 -1.48
C LEU A 6 -27.77 25.31 -1.35
N PRO A 7 -28.20 26.56 -1.57
CA PRO A 7 -27.32 27.72 -1.38
C PRO A 7 -26.84 27.88 0.07
N GLY A 8 -27.74 27.66 1.05
CA GLY A 8 -27.40 27.72 2.47
C GLY A 8 -26.44 26.61 2.88
N TRP A 9 -26.64 25.40 2.35
CA TRP A 9 -25.72 24.29 2.56
C TRP A 9 -24.33 24.55 1.96
N VAL A 10 -24.24 25.07 0.73
CA VAL A 10 -22.94 25.41 0.10
C VAL A 10 -22.20 26.46 0.92
N ALA A 11 -22.91 27.46 1.44
CA ALA A 11 -22.29 28.53 2.24
C ALA A 11 -21.80 28.06 3.62
N ALA A 12 -22.50 27.11 4.24
CA ALA A 12 -22.14 26.55 5.54
C ALA A 12 -21.25 25.30 5.45
N TRP A 13 -21.03 24.77 4.24
CA TRP A 13 -20.25 23.56 4.05
C TRP A 13 -18.78 23.82 4.40
N SER A 14 -18.28 23.01 5.33
CA SER A 14 -16.87 22.90 5.64
C SER A 14 -16.50 21.43 5.56
N GLY A 15 -15.39 21.13 4.88
CA GLY A 15 -14.86 19.78 4.85
C GLY A 15 -14.45 19.33 6.27
N PRO A 16 -14.39 18.01 6.53
CA PRO A 16 -13.75 17.49 7.72
C PRO A 16 -12.37 18.16 7.94
N PRO A 17 -11.98 18.51 9.18
CA PRO A 17 -10.71 19.18 9.44
C PRO A 17 -9.50 18.45 8.84
N GLN A 18 -9.52 17.12 8.79
CA GLN A 18 -8.49 16.31 8.15
C GLN A 18 -8.34 16.50 6.63
N TRP A 19 -9.28 17.17 5.97
CA TRP A 19 -9.19 17.53 4.53
C TRP A 19 -8.62 18.93 4.31
N GLN A 20 -8.38 19.68 5.38
CA GLN A 20 -7.71 20.98 5.29
C GLN A 20 -6.20 20.76 5.18
N GLY A 21 -5.56 21.45 4.24
CA GLY A 21 -4.10 21.37 4.08
C GLY A 21 -3.58 20.08 3.45
N VAL A 22 -4.43 19.27 2.81
CA VAL A 22 -3.99 18.08 2.08
C VAL A 22 -3.31 18.50 0.79
N SER A 23 -2.13 17.94 0.52
CA SER A 23 -1.40 18.21 -0.71
C SER A 23 -2.12 17.66 -1.93
N LEU A 24 -2.13 18.46 -3.00
CA LEU A 24 -2.71 18.06 -4.27
C LEU A 24 -1.78 17.07 -4.97
N VAL A 25 -2.26 15.85 -5.20
CA VAL A 25 -1.54 14.87 -6.02
C VAL A 25 -1.83 15.10 -7.50
N PRO A 26 -0.81 15.27 -8.36
CA PRO A 26 -1.01 15.42 -9.80
C PRO A 26 -1.75 14.23 -10.39
N ARG A 27 -2.56 14.46 -11.42
CA ARG A 27 -3.31 13.38 -12.10
C ARG A 27 -2.42 12.25 -12.60
N ALA A 28 -1.19 12.57 -13.02
CA ALA A 28 -0.19 11.60 -13.48
C ALA A 28 0.30 10.65 -12.35
N ASP A 29 0.08 11.02 -11.09
CA ASP A 29 0.55 10.29 -9.91
C ASP A 29 -0.59 9.64 -9.12
N LEU A 30 -1.84 9.82 -9.53
CA LEU A 30 -2.98 9.05 -9.00
C LEU A 30 -2.77 7.52 -9.08
N PRO A 31 -2.15 6.95 -10.14
CA PRO A 31 -1.83 5.52 -10.15
C PRO A 31 -0.94 5.07 -8.97
N VAL A 32 -0.04 5.93 -8.49
CA VAL A 32 0.82 5.63 -7.33
C VAL A 32 0.00 5.58 -6.04
N LEU A 33 -0.96 6.49 -5.88
CA LEU A 33 -1.90 6.44 -4.75
C LEU A 33 -2.73 5.16 -4.76
N PHE A 34 -3.24 4.75 -5.92
CA PHE A 34 -4.02 3.51 -6.05
C PHE A 34 -3.16 2.29 -5.72
N ALA A 35 -1.94 2.25 -6.24
CA ALA A 35 -0.96 1.20 -5.93
C ALA A 35 -0.69 1.10 -4.41
N ALA A 36 -0.54 2.23 -3.71
CA ALA A 36 -0.37 2.27 -2.26
C ALA A 36 -1.60 1.73 -1.50
N VAL A 37 -2.81 2.12 -1.92
CA VAL A 37 -4.08 1.63 -1.33
C VAL A 37 -4.23 0.13 -1.54
N GLU A 38 -3.97 -0.36 -2.75
CA GLU A 38 -4.05 -1.79 -3.10
C GLU A 38 -3.06 -2.62 -2.29
N HIS A 39 -1.84 -2.11 -2.10
CA HIS A 39 -0.82 -2.76 -1.27
C HIS A 39 -1.23 -2.82 0.21
N ARG A 40 -1.72 -1.72 0.79
CA ARG A 40 -2.26 -1.71 2.17
C ARG A 40 -3.41 -2.70 2.34
N ALA A 41 -4.33 -2.73 1.36
CA ALA A 41 -5.47 -3.64 1.37
C ALA A 41 -5.01 -5.11 1.29
N TRP A 42 -3.96 -5.41 0.52
CA TRP A 42 -3.39 -6.76 0.47
C TRP A 42 -2.79 -7.18 1.82
N VAL A 43 -2.00 -6.32 2.46
CA VAL A 43 -1.41 -6.62 3.79
C VAL A 43 -2.51 -6.79 4.85
N ALA A 44 -3.54 -5.95 4.83
CA ALA A 44 -4.68 -6.08 5.74
C ALA A 44 -5.42 -7.42 5.55
N GLN A 45 -5.63 -7.86 4.31
CA GLN A 45 -6.23 -9.17 4.02
C GLN A 45 -5.36 -10.33 4.50
N LEU A 46 -4.04 -10.22 4.35
CA LEU A 46 -3.11 -11.22 4.87
C LEU A 46 -3.18 -11.30 6.39
N LEU A 47 -3.09 -10.16 7.09
CA LEU A 47 -3.23 -10.10 8.55
C LEU A 47 -4.56 -10.70 9.03
N ALA A 48 -5.67 -10.35 8.37
CA ALA A 48 -6.99 -10.89 8.69
C ALA A 48 -7.04 -12.42 8.53
N PHE A 49 -6.39 -12.95 7.49
CA PHE A 49 -6.24 -14.40 7.31
C PHE A 49 -5.35 -15.02 8.40
N LEU A 50 -4.19 -14.44 8.69
CA LEU A 50 -3.26 -14.94 9.71
C LEU A 50 -3.92 -14.99 11.10
N HIS A 51 -4.74 -13.99 11.45
CA HIS A 51 -5.52 -13.96 12.69
C HIS A 51 -6.79 -14.86 12.68
N GLY A 52 -7.17 -15.45 11.54
CA GLY A 52 -8.34 -16.32 11.44
C GLY A 52 -9.68 -15.60 11.26
N SER A 53 -9.68 -14.28 11.22
CA SER A 53 -10.83 -13.43 10.87
C SER A 53 -11.22 -13.47 9.39
N ARG A 54 -10.43 -14.13 8.53
CA ARG A 54 -10.73 -14.41 7.11
C ARG A 54 -10.40 -15.87 6.80
N SER A 55 -11.24 -16.52 5.99
CA SER A 55 -11.10 -17.95 5.65
C SER A 55 -10.03 -18.24 4.59
N GLY A 56 -9.86 -17.37 3.59
CA GLY A 56 -8.87 -17.55 2.52
C GLY A 56 -7.63 -16.67 2.69
N ALA A 57 -6.48 -17.13 2.21
CA ALA A 57 -5.30 -16.29 2.02
C ALA A 57 -5.50 -15.33 0.83
N PRO A 58 -4.88 -14.14 0.81
CA PRO A 58 -4.80 -13.35 -0.42
C PRO A 58 -3.87 -14.03 -1.44
N VAL A 59 -3.80 -13.50 -2.66
CA VAL A 59 -2.85 -13.99 -3.68
C VAL A 59 -1.42 -13.78 -3.18
N LEU A 60 -0.68 -14.87 -3.00
CA LEU A 60 0.67 -14.84 -2.42
C LEU A 60 1.77 -14.60 -3.45
N ASP A 61 1.52 -14.87 -4.73
CA ASP A 61 2.44 -14.50 -5.80
C ASP A 61 2.41 -12.98 -5.99
N GLY A 62 3.56 -12.34 -5.75
CA GLY A 62 3.72 -10.89 -5.88
C GLY A 62 3.41 -10.39 -7.28
N ARG A 63 3.67 -11.16 -8.33
CA ARG A 63 3.38 -10.75 -9.71
C ARG A 63 1.89 -10.72 -10.02
N LEU A 64 1.11 -11.48 -9.26
CA LEU A 64 -0.33 -11.62 -9.42
C LEU A 64 -1.11 -10.76 -8.41
N CYS A 65 -0.44 -10.08 -7.48
CA CYS A 65 -1.09 -9.06 -6.66
C CYS A 65 -1.35 -7.81 -7.53
N GLN A 66 -2.34 -7.00 -7.15
CA GLN A 66 -2.73 -5.84 -7.96
C GLN A 66 -1.59 -4.80 -8.04
N PHE A 67 -0.85 -4.61 -6.95
CA PHE A 67 0.35 -3.79 -6.94
C PHE A 67 1.45 -4.32 -7.86
N GLY A 68 1.70 -5.64 -7.87
CA GLY A 68 2.66 -6.26 -8.77
C GLY A 68 2.27 -6.21 -10.24
N ARG A 69 0.97 -6.29 -10.56
CA ARG A 69 0.45 -6.01 -11.91
C ARG A 69 0.70 -4.58 -12.33
N TRP A 70 0.54 -3.63 -11.41
CA TRP A 70 0.88 -2.23 -11.67
C TRP A 70 2.38 -2.06 -11.92
N LEU A 71 3.25 -2.63 -11.09
CA LEU A 71 4.71 -2.63 -11.29
C LEU A 71 5.12 -3.18 -12.66
N GLY A 72 4.50 -4.29 -13.09
CA GLY A 72 4.78 -4.94 -14.37
C GLY A 72 4.13 -4.27 -15.60
N GLY A 73 3.39 -3.18 -15.42
CA GLY A 73 2.64 -2.52 -16.48
C GLY A 73 2.71 -1.00 -16.38
N ALA A 74 1.60 -0.37 -15.99
CA ALA A 74 1.46 1.09 -15.94
C ALA A 74 2.44 1.80 -14.99
N GLY A 75 3.07 1.09 -14.05
CA GLY A 75 4.07 1.62 -13.12
C GLY A 75 5.47 1.80 -13.72
N ALA A 76 5.74 1.33 -14.94
CA ALA A 76 7.08 1.40 -15.53
C ALA A 76 7.65 2.83 -15.59
N SER A 77 6.83 3.83 -15.97
CA SER A 77 7.26 5.22 -15.99
C SER A 77 7.57 5.78 -14.60
N HIS A 78 6.86 5.30 -13.57
CA HIS A 78 7.09 5.69 -12.18
C HIS A 78 8.35 5.02 -11.63
N LEU A 79 8.65 3.78 -12.03
CA LEU A 79 9.92 3.13 -11.70
C LEU A 79 11.12 3.87 -12.31
N THR A 80 11.03 4.28 -13.58
CA THR A 80 12.09 5.11 -14.19
C THR A 80 12.27 6.42 -13.42
N ARG A 81 11.17 7.06 -13.01
CA ARG A 81 11.25 8.30 -12.22
C ARG A 81 11.85 8.05 -10.83
N LEU A 82 11.46 6.96 -10.17
CA LEU A 82 12.00 6.57 -8.86
C LEU A 82 13.50 6.27 -8.93
N ALA A 83 13.96 5.60 -10.01
CA ALA A 83 15.38 5.39 -10.27
C ALA A 83 16.12 6.71 -10.54
N ALA A 84 15.47 7.73 -11.10
CA ALA A 84 16.10 9.04 -11.29
C ALA A 84 16.20 9.85 -9.98
N LEU A 85 15.61 9.38 -8.88
CA LEU A 85 15.73 10.00 -7.56
C LEU A 85 16.95 9.42 -6.81
N GLY A 86 17.69 10.29 -6.11
CA GLY A 86 18.76 9.88 -5.21
C GLY A 86 19.93 9.18 -5.93
N ASP A 87 20.30 7.99 -5.44
CA ASP A 87 21.49 7.23 -5.85
C ASP A 87 21.24 6.25 -7.01
N GLY A 88 20.06 6.26 -7.63
CA GLY A 88 19.72 5.33 -8.70
C GLY A 88 19.00 4.06 -8.25
N THR A 89 18.95 3.77 -6.94
CA THR A 89 18.56 2.44 -6.45
C THR A 89 17.08 2.32 -6.08
N GLY A 90 16.31 3.40 -6.11
CA GLY A 90 14.92 3.43 -5.61
C GLY A 90 13.99 2.39 -6.29
N ALA A 91 14.11 2.20 -7.60
CA ALA A 91 13.31 1.20 -8.32
C ALA A 91 13.64 -0.25 -7.90
N ASP A 92 14.92 -0.55 -7.73
CA ASP A 92 15.40 -1.86 -7.27
C ASP A 92 15.01 -2.09 -5.81
N GLN A 93 15.12 -1.05 -4.96
CA GLN A 93 14.68 -1.08 -3.58
C GLN A 93 13.17 -1.39 -3.48
N LEU A 94 12.33 -0.69 -4.24
CA LEU A 94 10.88 -0.91 -4.23
C LEU A 94 10.54 -2.35 -4.65
N THR A 95 11.14 -2.82 -5.75
CA THR A 95 10.88 -4.16 -6.29
C THR A 95 11.38 -5.25 -5.32
N GLY A 96 12.55 -5.04 -4.71
CA GLY A 96 13.12 -5.95 -3.72
C GLY A 96 12.32 -6.00 -2.42
N LEU A 97 11.86 -4.86 -1.90
CA LEU A 97 11.00 -4.79 -0.72
C LEU A 97 9.66 -5.51 -0.95
N HIS A 98 9.07 -5.32 -2.12
CA HIS A 98 7.85 -6.01 -2.51
C HIS A 98 8.05 -7.53 -2.58
N GLN A 99 9.15 -8.01 -3.17
CA GLN A 99 9.47 -9.43 -3.20
C GLN A 99 9.66 -10.00 -1.77
N GLN A 100 10.43 -9.32 -0.92
CA GLN A 100 10.65 -9.74 0.47
C GLN A 100 9.34 -9.84 1.26
N LEU A 101 8.40 -8.92 1.03
CA LEU A 101 7.08 -8.93 1.65
C LEU A 101 6.26 -10.15 1.22
N HIS A 102 6.31 -10.53 -0.05
CA HIS A 102 5.63 -11.72 -0.57
C HIS A 102 6.29 -13.03 -0.10
N ASP A 103 7.62 -13.09 -0.04
CA ASP A 103 8.35 -14.24 0.49
C ASP A 103 8.03 -14.46 1.98
N LEU A 104 8.01 -13.39 2.77
CA LEU A 104 7.60 -13.44 4.16
C LEU A 104 6.14 -13.90 4.28
N ALA A 105 5.24 -13.39 3.45
CA ALA A 105 3.85 -13.80 3.48
C ALA A 105 3.67 -15.30 3.23
N LEU A 106 4.39 -15.86 2.25
CA LEU A 106 4.38 -17.30 1.99
C LEU A 106 4.86 -18.09 3.22
N HIS A 107 5.92 -17.62 3.87
CA HIS A 107 6.43 -18.23 5.10
C HIS A 107 5.41 -18.16 6.25
N LEU A 108 4.80 -17.00 6.50
CA LEU A 108 3.79 -16.81 7.56
C LEU A 108 2.55 -17.68 7.33
N VAL A 109 2.11 -17.84 6.09
CA VAL A 109 1.03 -18.77 5.73
C VAL A 109 1.41 -20.21 6.05
N GLY A 110 2.65 -20.62 5.75
CA GLY A 110 3.19 -21.93 6.14
C GLY A 110 3.23 -22.15 7.65
N LEU A 111 3.63 -21.14 8.44
CA LEU A 111 3.59 -21.21 9.90
C LEU A 111 2.16 -21.36 10.44
N LYS A 112 1.20 -20.63 9.86
CA LYS A 112 -0.22 -20.73 10.21
C LYS A 112 -0.77 -22.13 9.93
N THR A 113 -0.54 -22.68 8.73
CA THR A 113 -1.05 -24.02 8.37
C THR A 113 -0.36 -25.13 9.16
N GLY A 114 0.89 -24.93 9.56
CA GLY A 114 1.62 -25.82 10.45
C GLY A 114 1.31 -25.66 11.94
N GLY A 115 0.39 -24.77 12.34
CA GLY A 115 0.00 -24.54 13.73
C GLY A 115 1.08 -23.87 14.61
N GLN A 116 2.14 -23.33 14.02
CA GLN A 116 3.29 -22.73 14.71
C GLN A 116 2.98 -21.31 15.19
N THR A 117 2.00 -21.19 16.09
CA THR A 117 1.42 -19.89 16.51
C THR A 117 2.46 -18.95 17.10
N GLN A 118 3.38 -19.44 17.94
CA GLN A 118 4.40 -18.58 18.55
C GLN A 118 5.38 -18.03 17.51
N ALA A 119 5.86 -18.87 16.58
CA ALA A 119 6.75 -18.43 15.51
C ALA A 119 6.06 -17.41 14.57
N LEU A 120 4.78 -17.64 14.29
CA LEU A 120 3.96 -16.70 13.51
C LEU A 120 3.89 -15.32 14.18
N GLN A 121 3.56 -15.28 15.47
CA GLN A 121 3.42 -14.02 16.21
C GLN A 121 4.72 -13.22 16.26
N THR A 122 5.87 -13.88 16.44
CA THR A 122 7.19 -13.23 16.45
C THR A 122 7.51 -12.50 15.15
N GLN A 123 7.01 -12.99 14.01
CA GLN A 123 7.32 -12.42 12.69
C GLN A 123 6.28 -11.44 12.15
N LEU A 124 5.10 -11.32 12.77
CA LEU A 124 4.07 -10.37 12.34
C LEU A 124 4.54 -8.90 12.27
N PRO A 125 5.34 -8.38 13.23
CA PRO A 125 5.84 -7.00 13.15
C PRO A 125 6.66 -6.74 11.87
N ARG A 126 7.40 -7.75 11.40
CA ARG A 126 8.22 -7.62 10.19
C ARG A 126 7.37 -7.39 8.94
N LEU A 127 6.15 -7.95 8.89
CA LEU A 127 5.22 -7.72 7.78
C LEU A 127 4.79 -6.26 7.70
N THR A 128 4.52 -5.62 8.85
CA THR A 128 4.17 -4.20 8.90
C THR A 128 5.36 -3.30 8.57
N GLU A 129 6.57 -3.64 9.02
CA GLU A 129 7.79 -2.90 8.65
C GLU A 129 8.04 -2.92 7.14
N LEU A 130 7.92 -4.09 6.50
CA LEU A 130 8.08 -4.21 5.05
C LEU A 130 6.98 -3.46 4.30
N ARG A 131 5.75 -3.48 4.81
CA ARG A 131 4.66 -2.68 4.25
C ARG A 131 5.02 -1.19 4.25
N ASP A 132 5.49 -0.70 5.39
CA ASP A 132 5.79 0.73 5.57
C ASP A 132 7.00 1.15 4.74
N ALA A 133 7.99 0.27 4.58
CA ALA A 133 9.12 0.49 3.68
C ALA A 133 8.69 0.61 2.21
N VAL A 134 7.77 -0.25 1.73
CA VAL A 134 7.20 -0.12 0.37
C VAL A 134 6.44 1.20 0.24
N LEU A 135 5.62 1.56 1.22
CA LEU A 135 4.84 2.80 1.19
C LEU A 135 5.73 4.05 1.22
N ALA A 136 6.83 4.02 1.96
CA ALA A 136 7.80 5.12 1.97
C ALA A 136 8.42 5.36 0.59
N GLN A 137 8.77 4.30 -0.15
CA GLN A 137 9.29 4.42 -1.52
C GLN A 137 8.25 5.01 -2.48
N LEU A 138 6.97 4.63 -2.35
CA LEU A 138 5.90 5.26 -3.12
C LEU A 138 5.67 6.73 -2.71
N GLY A 139 5.91 7.08 -1.44
CA GLY A 139 5.83 8.46 -0.95
C GLY A 139 6.84 9.39 -1.64
N LEU A 140 8.04 8.88 -1.94
CA LEU A 140 9.05 9.63 -2.70
C LEU A 140 8.54 10.08 -4.08
N LEU A 141 7.72 9.25 -4.74
CA LEU A 141 7.11 9.58 -6.03
C LEU A 141 6.02 10.65 -5.94
N LEU A 142 5.39 10.78 -4.77
CA LEU A 142 4.31 11.74 -4.52
C LEU A 142 4.84 13.07 -3.95
N GLY A 143 6.11 13.17 -3.60
CA GLY A 143 6.66 14.32 -2.87
C GLY A 143 6.12 14.41 -1.44
N GLU A 144 5.53 13.34 -0.91
CA GLU A 144 4.85 13.27 0.38
C GLU A 144 5.50 12.18 1.23
N PRO A 145 6.10 12.51 2.39
CA PRO A 145 6.72 11.50 3.25
C PRO A 145 5.70 10.58 3.95
N ALA A 146 4.40 10.88 3.93
CA ALA A 146 3.38 10.20 4.74
C ALA A 146 2.39 9.37 3.89
N LEU A 147 2.90 8.34 3.22
CA LEU A 147 2.10 7.15 2.90
C LEU A 147 2.19 6.08 3.99
N VAL A 148 2.82 6.37 5.13
CA VAL A 148 2.90 5.45 6.27
C VAL A 148 1.78 5.74 7.26
#